data_AF-A0A5E4CU15-F1
#
_entry.id   AF-A0A5E4CU15-F1
#
_cell.length_a   1.000
_cell.length_b   1.000
_cell.length_c   1.000
_cell.angle_alpha   90.00
_cell.angle_beta   90.00
_cell.angle_gamma   90.00
#
_symmetry.space_group_name_H-M   'P 1'
#
loop_
_entity.id
_entity.type
_entity.pdbx_description
1 polymer ?
#
loop_
_entity_poly.entity_id
_entity_poly.type
_entity_poly.pdbx_seq_one_letter_code
_entity_poly.pdbx_strand_id
1 'polypeptide(L)' 'ERDINVYCGVQTITMKINFCTVLFSGYSETDLALNGRHGDSHCRGFVNNNTFPAVVIFIINLSTLEGCGNNLV' A
#
# COMPACT_ATOMS: atom_id res chain seq x y z
N GLU A 1 4.33 -16.92 4.86
CA GLU A 1 3.68 -15.60 4.69
C GLU A 1 3.90 -15.10 3.28
N ARG A 2 3.01 -14.25 2.75
CA ARG A 2 3.23 -13.58 1.46
C ARG A 2 3.71 -12.17 1.73
N ASP A 3 4.78 -11.75 1.06
CA ASP A 3 5.34 -10.41 1.23
C ASP A 3 4.38 -9.32 0.75
N ILE A 4 3.56 -9.65 -0.26
CA ILE A 4 2.53 -8.78 -0.84
C ILE A 4 1.23 -9.58 -1.02
N ASN A 5 0.11 -8.96 -0.65
CA ASN A 5 -1.23 -9.47 -0.91
C ASN A 5 -2.11 -8.37 -1.51
N VAL A 6 -2.88 -8.70 -2.54
CA VAL A 6 -3.76 -7.76 -3.24
C VAL A 6 -5.18 -8.29 -3.22
N TYR A 7 -6.12 -7.46 -2.80
CA TYR A 7 -7.54 -7.75 -2.80
C TYR A 7 -8.28 -6.73 -3.67
N CYS A 8 -8.93 -7.22 -4.73
CA CYS A 8 -9.77 -6.40 -5.60
C CYS A 8 -11.23 -6.50 -5.14
N GLY A 9 -11.70 -5.47 -4.44
CA GLY A 9 -13.11 -5.31 -4.09
C GLY A 9 -13.88 -4.55 -5.18
N VAL A 10 -15.19 -4.39 -4.96
CA VAL A 10 -16.09 -3.71 -5.89
C VAL A 10 -15.95 -2.17 -5.90
N GLN A 11 -15.37 -1.59 -4.86
CA GLN A 11 -15.16 -0.15 -4.72
C GLN A 11 -13.70 0.23 -4.52
N THR A 12 -12.90 -0.69 -3.96
CA THR A 12 -11.51 -0.41 -3.60
C THR A 12 -10.63 -1.61 -3.90
N ILE A 13 -9.40 -1.33 -4.32
CA ILE A 13 -8.31 -2.29 -4.35
C ILE A 13 -7.46 -2.06 -3.10
N THR A 14 -7.26 -3.12 -2.31
CA THR A 14 -6.46 -3.08 -1.10
C THR A 14 -5.18 -3.86 -1.31
N MET A 15 -4.04 -3.20 -1.20
CA MET A 15 -2.72 -3.83 -1.25
C MET A 15 -2.14 -3.84 0.16
N LYS A 16 -1.64 -5.00 0.59
CA LYS A 16 -0.98 -5.19 1.88
C LYS A 16 0.44 -5.68 1.65
N ILE A 17 1.40 -5.04 2.28
CA ILE A 17 2.81 -5.43 2.27
C ILE A 17 3.21 -5.81 3.69
N ASN A 18 3.93 -6.91 3.86
CA ASN A 18 4.47 -7.31 5.16
C ASN A 18 5.44 -6.23 5.68
N PHE A 19 5.22 -5.69 6.88
CA PHE A 19 6.07 -4.62 7.39
C PHE A 19 7.48 -5.11 7.77
N CYS A 20 7.63 -6.39 8.12
CA CYS A 20 8.95 -6.96 8.37
C CYS A 20 9.84 -6.95 7.11
N THR A 21 9.27 -7.17 5.92
CA THR A 21 10.04 -7.16 4.67
C THR A 21 10.45 -5.75 4.26
N VAL A 22 9.61 -4.76 4.57
CA VAL A 22 9.92 -3.33 4.44
C VAL A 22 11.14 -2.97 5.30
N LEU A 23 11.10 -3.30 6.58
CA LEU A 23 12.19 -3.01 7.52
C LEU A 23 13.48 -3.76 7.17
N PHE A 24 13.38 -5.04 6.79
CA PHE A 24 14.54 -5.84 6.39
C PHE A 24 15.25 -5.27 5.15
N SER A 25 14.50 -4.60 4.27
CA SER A 25 15.03 -3.92 3.08
C SER A 25 15.60 -2.53 3.39
N GLY A 26 15.55 -2.07 4.64
CA GLY A 26 16.07 -0.77 5.08
C GLY A 26 15.12 0.41 4.88
N TYR A 27 13.84 0.17 4.57
CA TYR A 27 12.83 1.20 4.39
C TYR A 27 11.96 1.37 5.64
N SER A 28 11.41 2.57 5.82
CA SER A 28 10.34 2.90 6.76
C SER A 28 8.97 2.88 6.08
N GLU A 29 7.90 2.99 6.87
CA GLU A 29 6.54 3.13 6.34
C GLU A 29 6.35 4.37 5.44
N THR A 30 7.13 5.44 5.68
CA THR A 30 7.02 6.70 4.92
C THR A 30 7.75 6.65 3.59
N ASP A 31 8.66 5.70 3.43
CA ASP A 31 9.43 5.51 2.20
C ASP A 31 8.61 4.81 1.12
N LEU A 32 7.46 4.21 1.46
CA LEU A 32 6.60 3.55 0.50
C LEU A 32 5.46 4.46 0.03
N ALA A 33 5.34 4.62 -1.28
CA ALA A 33 4.22 5.30 -1.92
C ALA A 33 3.83 4.62 -3.23
N LEU A 34 2.55 4.67 -3.56
CA LEU A 34 2.03 4.20 -4.85
C LEU A 34 2.69 4.96 -6.00
N ASN A 35 3.22 4.22 -6.97
CA ASN A 35 3.83 4.73 -8.21
C ASN A 35 4.83 5.87 -8.00
N GLY A 36 5.63 5.83 -6.93
CA GLY A 36 6.65 6.83 -6.62
C GLY A 36 6.10 8.20 -6.19
N ARG A 37 4.80 8.30 -5.85
CA ARG A 37 4.15 9.55 -5.45
C ARG A 37 4.43 9.90 -3.97
N HIS A 38 5.70 9.94 -3.56
CA HIS A 38 6.09 10.20 -2.16
C HIS A 38 5.70 11.59 -1.66
N GLY A 39 5.54 12.57 -2.57
CA GLY A 39 5.10 13.92 -2.25
C GLY A 39 3.62 14.05 -1.89
N ASP A 40 2.81 13.02 -2.13
CA ASP A 40 1.38 13.01 -1.78
C ASP A 40 1.12 12.03 -0.63
N SER A 41 0.65 12.56 0.50
CA SER A 41 0.33 11.76 1.68
C SER A 41 -0.76 10.73 1.40
N HIS A 42 -1.68 10.97 0.46
CA HIS A 42 -2.75 10.03 0.11
C HIS A 42 -2.22 8.80 -0.64
N CYS A 43 -1.02 8.90 -1.22
CA CYS A 43 -0.37 7.80 -1.92
C CYS A 43 0.56 6.98 -1.03
N ARG A 44 0.75 7.39 0.23
CA ARG A 44 1.53 6.63 1.22
C ARG A 44 0.67 5.55 1.86
N GLY A 45 1.33 4.45 2.23
CA GLY A 45 0.68 3.39 2.97
C GLY A 45 0.56 3.75 4.45
N PHE A 46 -0.36 3.10 5.16
CA PHE A 46 -0.44 3.20 6.61
C PHE A 46 -0.14 1.86 7.26
N VAL A 47 0.56 1.89 8.40
CA VAL A 47 0.90 0.67 9.16
C VAL A 47 -0.32 0.22 9.95
N ASN A 48 -0.67 -1.06 9.82
CA ASN A 48 -1.60 -1.75 10.71
C ASN A 48 -0.82 -2.74 11.58
N ASN A 49 -0.70 -2.41 12.87
CA ASN A 49 -0.02 -3.21 13.88
C ASN A 49 -0.99 -4.11 14.69
N ASN A 50 -2.28 -4.15 14.34
CA ASN A 50 -3.26 -5.03 14.97
C ASN A 50 -3.26 -6.45 14.37
N THR A 51 -2.41 -6.70 13.37
CA THR A 51 -2.17 -8.03 12.79
C THR A 51 -0.78 -8.51 13.14
N PHE A 52 -0.59 -9.82 13.19
CA PHE A 52 0.74 -10.43 13.28
C PHE A 52 1.02 -11.24 12.02
N PRO A 53 2.07 -10.89 11.24
CA PRO A 53 2.93 -9.71 11.36
C PRO A 53 2.18 -8.41 11.03
N ALA A 54 2.78 -7.28 11.40
CA ALA A 54 2.29 -5.96 11.01
C ALA A 54 2.36 -5.80 9.48
N VAL A 55 1.45 -5.02 8.91
CA VAL A 55 1.37 -4.79 7.46
C VAL A 55 1.24 -3.31 7.12
N VAL A 56 1.83 -2.90 6.00
CA VAL A 56 1.57 -1.60 5.37
C VAL A 56 0.40 -1.78 4.40
N ILE A 57 -0.62 -0.92 4.52
CA ILE A 57 -1.85 -0.99 3.75
C ILE A 57 -1.95 0.21 2.81
N PHE A 58 -2.27 -0.07 1.55
CA PHE A 58 -2.67 0.92 0.55
C PHE A 58 -4.12 0.67 0.16
N ILE A 59 -4.88 1.76 -0.01
CA ILE A 59 -6.26 1.74 -0.45
C ILE A 59 -6.35 2.56 -1.72
N ILE A 60 -6.73 1.92 -2.82
CA ILE A 60 -6.98 2.56 -4.10
C ILE A 60 -8.48 2.59 -4.31
N ASN A 61 -9.08 3.77 -4.36
CA ASN A 61 -10.51 3.91 -4.61
C ASN A 61 -10.78 3.87 -6.12
N LEU A 62 -11.70 3.01 -6.55
CA LEU A 62 -12.05 2.84 -7.97
C LEU A 62 -12.76 4.10 -8.53
N SER A 63 -13.43 4.90 -7.69
CA SER A 63 -14.02 6.17 -8.13
C SER A 63 -12.99 7.24 -8.46
N THR A 64 -11.78 7.12 -7.93
CA THR A 64 -10.65 8.01 -8.20
C THR A 64 -9.42 7.19 -8.61
N LEU A 65 -9.63 6.20 -9.49
CA LEU A 65 -8.61 5.21 -9.83
C LEU A 65 -7.33 5.85 -10.37
N GLU A 66 -7.43 6.89 -11.19
CA GLU A 66 -6.28 7.63 -11.73
C GLU A 66 -5.45 8.35 -10.64
N GLY A 67 -5.98 8.45 -9.43
CA GLY A 67 -5.25 8.93 -8.26
C GLY A 67 -3.96 8.15 -8.03
N CYS A 68 -2.94 8.82 -7.53
CA CYS A 68 -1.59 8.25 -7.35
C CYS A 68 -0.95 7.67 -8.62
N GLY A 69 -1.46 7.98 -9.82
CA GLY A 69 -0.93 7.49 -11.08
C GLY A 69 -1.23 6.01 -11.38
N ASN A 70 -2.29 5.43 -10.79
CA ASN A 70 -2.71 4.09 -11.22
C ASN A 70 -3.39 4.16 -12.59
N ASN A 71 -3.33 3.05 -13.33
CA ASN A 71 -3.96 2.91 -14.63
C ASN A 71 -4.71 1.57 -14.71
N LEU A 72 -5.85 1.56 -15.41
CA LEU A 72 -6.59 0.36 -15.76
C LEU A 72 -6.27 0.01 -17.21
N VAL A 73 -5.52 -1.06 -17.42
CA VAL A 73 -5.23 -1.65 -18.73
C VAL A 73 -6.12 -2.85 -19.00
#